data_AF-A0A968WNW1-F1
#
_entry.id   AF-A0A968WNW1-F1
#
_cell.length_a   1.000
_cell.length_b   1.000
_cell.length_c   1.000
_cell.angle_alpha   90.00
_cell.angle_beta   90.00
_cell.angle_gamma   90.00
#
_symmetry.space_group_name_H-M   'P 1'
#
loop_
_entity.id
_entity.type
_entity.pdbx_description
1 polymer ?
#
loop_
_entity_poly.entity_id
_entity_poly.type
_entity_poly.pdbx_seq_one_letter_code
_entity_poly.pdbx_strand_id
1 'polypeptide(L)'
;MTQANHTDKKSKVDIPADAKQNSTALRIVIAESDPFIRQSLLKTVEGNGKLLYPCSEYTELVQTLSSGAADLLILGNIDQGSCFEIFRLCNNEWKDLPVILVSHNPVIPDFYRHAISDKKGLGDVVSSDPANHNELVRVVQNITGVIRAQKQVRSMDFPSPGDIDTFVPLQIDGKLTTTATGTSLLSALLSNKVNVLKACGGQGRCATCHIFVEQGMNCLSAPTEQERMTLSLMRIEQSNARLACQCKVLDSGVAITVPRGKYVASEGELELMVGKKAQQSLIHPITGEILVQEG
;
A
#
# COMPACT_ATOMS: atom_id res chain seq x y z
N MET A 1 41.29 -44.07 -29.25
CA MET A 1 41.49 -44.30 -27.81
C MET A 1 42.01 -43.00 -27.22
N THR A 2 41.45 -42.32 -26.24
CA THR A 2 40.20 -42.42 -25.48
C THR A 2 40.00 -41.04 -24.84
N GLN A 3 38.75 -40.66 -24.60
CA GLN A 3 38.28 -39.43 -23.98
C GLN A 3 38.88 -39.20 -22.58
N ALA A 4 38.89 -37.93 -22.11
CA ALA A 4 38.18 -37.58 -20.88
C ALA A 4 38.00 -36.06 -20.73
N ASN A 5 36.73 -35.64 -20.75
CA ASN A 5 36.22 -34.41 -20.18
C ASN A 5 36.43 -34.42 -18.66
N HIS A 6 36.80 -33.28 -18.07
CA HIS A 6 36.47 -33.01 -16.68
C HIS A 6 35.84 -31.63 -16.51
N THR A 7 34.53 -31.69 -16.34
CA THR A 7 33.60 -30.65 -15.91
C THR A 7 33.79 -30.40 -14.41
N ASP A 8 34.21 -29.19 -14.03
CA ASP A 8 34.16 -28.78 -12.64
C ASP A 8 32.74 -28.38 -12.23
N LYS A 9 32.19 -29.20 -11.34
CA LYS A 9 30.89 -29.01 -10.69
C LYS A 9 30.91 -27.76 -9.82
N LYS A 10 30.08 -26.77 -10.17
CA LYS A 10 29.57 -25.78 -9.21
C LYS A 10 28.82 -26.51 -8.09
N SER A 11 29.40 -26.52 -6.91
CA SER A 11 28.73 -26.87 -5.65
C SER A 11 27.62 -25.86 -5.39
N LYS A 12 26.38 -26.35 -5.48
CA LYS A 12 25.17 -25.66 -5.07
C LYS A 12 25.23 -25.55 -3.55
N VAL A 13 25.50 -24.36 -3.01
CA VAL A 13 25.35 -24.09 -1.58
C VAL A 13 23.86 -24.01 -1.32
N ASP A 14 23.33 -25.04 -0.67
CA ASP A 14 21.96 -25.09 -0.19
C ASP A 14 21.73 -23.97 0.82
N ILE A 15 20.87 -23.02 0.46
CA ILE A 15 20.43 -21.94 1.33
C ILE A 15 19.40 -22.54 2.30
N PRO A 16 19.58 -22.43 3.63
CA PRO A 16 18.65 -23.00 4.60
C PRO A 16 17.24 -22.42 4.46
N ALA A 17 16.25 -23.28 4.71
CA ALA A 17 14.82 -23.10 4.45
C ALA A 17 14.11 -22.00 5.28
N ASP A 18 14.84 -21.20 6.05
CA ASP A 18 14.31 -20.17 6.95
C ASP A 18 14.17 -18.77 6.31
N ALA A 19 14.62 -18.59 5.07
CA ALA A 19 14.57 -17.29 4.38
C ALA A 19 13.17 -16.88 3.87
N LYS A 20 12.15 -17.74 3.98
CA LYS A 20 10.78 -17.46 3.51
C LYS A 20 9.88 -16.75 4.54
N GLN A 21 10.37 -16.47 5.75
CA GLN A 21 9.54 -15.94 6.85
C GLN A 21 9.66 -14.44 7.16
N ASN A 22 10.34 -13.62 6.35
CA ASN A 22 10.55 -12.21 6.69
C ASN A 22 10.34 -11.17 5.56
N SER A 23 9.44 -11.42 4.60
CA SER A 23 9.22 -10.50 3.47
C SER A 23 8.42 -9.22 3.80
N THR A 24 7.92 -9.07 5.04
CA THR A 24 7.04 -7.95 5.45
C THR A 24 7.71 -6.87 6.28
N ALA A 25 8.90 -7.13 6.83
CA ALA A 25 9.60 -6.18 7.69
C ALA A 25 10.28 -5.07 6.87
N LEU A 26 10.28 -3.84 7.40
CA LEU A 26 11.03 -2.70 6.86
C LEU A 26 12.46 -2.74 7.35
N ARG A 27 13.42 -2.94 6.45
CA ARG A 27 14.86 -2.90 6.73
C ARG A 27 15.33 -1.46 6.63
N ILE A 28 15.72 -0.89 7.76
CA ILE A 28 16.13 0.50 7.88
C ILE A 28 17.60 0.53 8.31
N VAL A 29 18.44 1.14 7.48
CA VAL A 29 19.85 1.39 7.80
C VAL A 29 19.94 2.76 8.47
N ILE A 30 20.61 2.84 9.61
CA ILE A 30 20.83 4.09 10.35
C ILE A 30 22.33 4.32 10.43
N ALA A 31 22.86 5.23 9.63
CA ALA A 31 24.27 5.56 9.57
C ALA A 31 24.55 6.84 10.35
N GLU A 32 25.18 6.73 11.53
CA GLU A 32 25.54 7.86 12.37
C GLU A 32 26.71 7.48 13.29
N SER A 33 27.80 8.25 13.23
CA SER A 33 28.99 8.02 14.04
C SER A 33 28.80 8.50 15.48
N ASP A 34 28.05 9.58 15.72
CA ASP A 34 27.76 10.08 17.06
C ASP A 34 26.86 9.09 17.83
N PRO A 35 27.32 8.53 18.96
CA PRO A 35 26.57 7.53 19.69
C PRO A 35 25.28 8.07 20.33
N PHE A 36 25.24 9.35 20.71
CA PHE A 36 24.05 9.97 21.30
C PHE A 36 22.96 10.19 20.24
N ILE A 37 23.35 10.73 19.08
CA ILE A 37 22.42 10.93 17.97
C ILE A 37 21.95 9.58 17.44
N ARG A 38 22.85 8.60 17.27
CA ARG A 38 22.50 7.25 16.84
C ARG A 38 21.49 6.60 17.79
N GLN A 39 21.71 6.71 19.11
CA GLN A 39 20.76 6.16 20.09
C GLN A 39 19.41 6.86 20.05
N SER A 40 19.38 8.19 19.84
CA SER A 40 18.15 8.97 19.66
C SER A 40 17.37 8.51 18.41
N LEU A 41 18.08 8.34 17.29
CA LEU A 41 17.51 7.83 16.04
C LEU A 41 16.96 6.42 16.20
N LEU A 42 17.71 5.51 16.83
CA LEU A 42 17.26 4.14 17.11
C LEU A 42 15.95 4.13 17.89
N LYS A 43 15.86 4.89 19.00
CA LYS A 43 14.63 5.00 19.80
C LYS A 43 13.46 5.58 19.01
N THR A 44 13.73 6.55 18.14
CA THR A 44 12.71 7.20 17.31
C THR A 44 12.16 6.26 16.25
N VAL A 45 13.02 5.41 15.69
CA VAL A 45 12.70 4.55 14.55
C VAL A 45 12.20 3.18 15.02
N GLU A 46 12.55 2.72 16.21
CA GLU A 46 12.12 1.45 16.79
C GLU A 46 10.60 1.23 16.74
N GLY A 47 10.19 -0.02 16.54
CA GLY A 47 8.78 -0.40 16.50
C GLY A 47 8.51 -1.66 15.69
N ASN A 48 7.30 -2.19 15.83
CA ASN A 48 6.90 -3.46 15.24
C ASN A 48 7.02 -3.47 13.70
N GLY A 49 7.62 -4.54 13.18
CA GLY A 49 7.78 -4.75 11.73
C GLY A 49 8.91 -3.93 11.10
N LYS A 50 9.87 -3.48 11.88
CA LYS A 50 11.10 -2.81 11.42
C LYS A 50 12.33 -3.62 11.86
N LEU A 51 13.30 -3.77 10.97
CA LEU A 51 14.61 -4.35 11.23
C LEU A 51 15.63 -3.22 11.09
N LEU A 52 16.36 -2.92 12.16
CA LEU A 52 17.28 -1.79 12.20
C LEU A 52 18.72 -2.29 12.04
N TYR A 53 19.46 -1.64 11.15
CA TYR A 53 20.87 -1.91 10.88
C TYR A 53 21.66 -0.63 11.19
N PRO A 54 22.12 -0.45 12.43
CA PRO A 54 22.95 0.70 12.77
C PRO A 54 24.33 0.55 12.13
N CYS A 55 24.87 1.64 11.61
CA CYS A 55 26.24 1.74 11.12
C CYS A 55 26.91 2.98 11.70
N SER A 56 28.17 2.87 12.11
CA SER A 56 28.97 4.04 12.58
C SER A 56 30.08 4.44 11.61
N GLU A 57 30.44 3.54 10.69
CA GLU A 57 31.54 3.72 9.74
C GLU A 57 31.06 3.58 8.29
N TYR A 58 31.74 4.27 7.37
CA TYR A 58 31.43 4.22 5.94
C TYR A 58 31.56 2.81 5.34
N THR A 59 32.59 2.06 5.76
CA THR A 59 32.83 0.68 5.30
C THR A 59 31.66 -0.24 5.66
N GLU A 60 31.17 -0.14 6.89
CA GLU A 60 30.00 -0.86 7.40
C GLU A 60 28.73 -0.47 6.64
N LEU A 61 28.53 0.83 6.39
CA LEU A 61 27.43 1.34 5.60
C LEU A 61 27.41 0.73 4.18
N VAL A 62 28.53 0.79 3.47
CA VAL A 62 28.65 0.25 2.10
C VAL A 62 28.43 -1.26 2.10
N GLN A 63 29.01 -1.99 3.04
CA GLN A 63 28.84 -3.44 3.16
C GLN A 63 27.38 -3.81 3.43
N THR A 64 26.72 -3.10 4.34
CA THR A 64 25.31 -3.30 4.69
C THR A 64 24.40 -3.04 3.50
N LEU A 65 24.60 -1.94 2.78
CA LEU A 65 23.80 -1.61 1.60
C LEU A 65 24.05 -2.57 0.43
N SER A 66 25.29 -3.04 0.26
CA SER A 66 25.68 -4.01 -0.77
C SER A 66 25.13 -5.42 -0.53
N SER A 67 24.85 -5.78 0.74
CA SER A 67 24.36 -7.10 1.12
C SER A 67 22.92 -7.41 0.68
N GLY A 68 22.13 -6.39 0.30
CA GLY A 68 20.83 -6.56 -0.35
C GLY A 68 19.65 -5.85 0.34
N ALA A 69 19.13 -4.86 -0.38
CA ALA A 69 17.82 -4.18 -0.27
C ALA A 69 17.45 -3.57 1.10
N ALA A 70 18.22 -2.61 1.57
CA ALA A 70 17.67 -1.62 2.50
C ALA A 70 16.41 -0.99 1.89
N ASP A 71 15.40 -0.72 2.73
CA ASP A 71 14.16 -0.09 2.28
C ASP A 71 14.15 1.42 2.56
N LEU A 72 14.96 1.84 3.54
CA LEU A 72 15.19 3.22 3.93
C LEU A 72 16.61 3.35 4.46
N LEU A 73 17.30 4.43 4.05
CA LEU A 73 18.54 4.88 4.67
C LEU A 73 18.27 6.16 5.48
N ILE A 74 18.63 6.15 6.76
CA ILE A 74 18.71 7.35 7.58
C ILE A 74 20.20 7.66 7.72
N LEU A 75 20.65 8.75 7.09
CA LEU A 75 22.06 9.09 6.97
C LEU A 75 22.34 10.38 7.76
N GLY A 76 23.00 10.22 8.90
CA GLY A 76 23.65 11.28 9.64
C GLY A 76 25.10 11.44 9.21
N ASN A 77 25.92 12.01 10.09
CA ASN A 77 27.35 12.14 9.84
C ASN A 77 28.04 10.80 10.12
N ILE A 78 29.03 10.44 9.32
CA ILE A 78 29.84 9.25 9.51
C ILE A 78 31.32 9.62 9.44
N ASP A 79 32.19 8.70 9.84
CA ASP A 79 33.65 8.88 9.91
C ASP A 79 34.30 9.53 8.67
N GLN A 80 33.74 9.35 7.48
CA GLN A 80 34.27 9.89 6.22
C GLN A 80 33.62 11.19 5.73
N GLY A 81 32.66 11.76 6.46
CA GLY A 81 32.08 13.05 6.09
C GLY A 81 30.66 13.29 6.58
N SER A 82 30.14 14.46 6.23
CA SER A 82 28.77 14.85 6.53
C SER A 82 27.74 14.05 5.73
N CYS A 83 26.51 13.98 6.23
CA CYS A 83 25.40 13.31 5.54
C CYS A 83 25.24 13.77 4.08
N PHE A 84 25.48 15.05 3.78
CA PHE A 84 25.38 15.61 2.44
C PHE A 84 26.53 15.19 1.51
N GLU A 85 27.76 15.14 2.03
CA GLU A 85 28.93 14.71 1.27
C GLU A 85 28.81 13.24 0.88
N ILE A 86 28.45 12.41 1.86
CA ILE A 86 28.24 10.97 1.66
C ILE A 86 27.08 10.72 0.72
N PHE A 87 25.96 11.44 0.88
CA PHE A 87 24.83 11.36 -0.04
C PHE A 87 25.24 11.69 -1.47
N ARG A 88 26.04 12.74 -1.67
CA ARG A 88 26.52 13.13 -3.00
C ARG A 88 27.44 12.07 -3.62
N LEU A 89 28.33 11.47 -2.83
CA LEU A 89 29.26 10.44 -3.30
C LEU A 89 28.53 9.16 -3.72
N CYS A 90 27.49 8.78 -3.00
CA CYS A 90 26.80 7.50 -3.20
C CYS A 90 25.50 7.61 -4.03
N ASN A 91 25.14 8.81 -4.50
CA ASN A 91 23.86 9.04 -5.19
C ASN A 91 23.66 8.16 -6.44
N ASN A 92 24.75 7.79 -7.14
CA ASN A 92 24.66 6.90 -8.30
C ASN A 92 24.37 5.45 -7.94
N GLU A 93 24.91 4.96 -6.82
CA GLU A 93 24.74 3.56 -6.38
C GLU A 93 23.38 3.33 -5.70
N TRP A 94 22.87 4.34 -4.99
CA TRP A 94 21.62 4.25 -4.21
C TRP A 94 20.52 5.19 -4.72
N LYS A 95 20.51 5.44 -6.04
CA LYS A 95 19.59 6.43 -6.67
C LYS A 95 18.12 6.19 -6.34
N ASP A 96 17.69 4.93 -6.26
CA ASP A 96 16.30 4.53 -6.01
C ASP A 96 15.99 4.27 -4.52
N LEU A 97 17.00 4.35 -3.63
CA LEU A 97 16.82 4.14 -2.19
C LEU A 97 16.25 5.42 -1.54
N PRO A 98 15.11 5.33 -0.83
CA PRO A 98 14.62 6.40 0.02
C PRO A 98 15.66 6.79 1.07
N VAL A 99 15.86 8.09 1.27
CA VAL A 99 16.88 8.59 2.19
C VAL A 99 16.36 9.73 3.05
N ILE A 100 16.64 9.69 4.33
CA ILE A 100 16.46 10.81 5.26
C ILE A 100 17.86 11.29 5.63
N LEU A 101 18.21 12.52 5.26
CA LEU A 101 19.46 13.13 5.72
C LEU A 101 19.22 13.77 7.08
N VAL A 102 20.07 13.42 8.04
CA VAL A 102 20.04 13.96 9.39
C VAL A 102 21.18 14.95 9.51
N SER A 103 20.84 16.24 9.53
CA SER A 103 21.81 17.32 9.74
C SER A 103 22.02 17.56 11.23
N HIS A 104 23.27 17.74 11.65
CA HIS A 104 23.59 18.16 13.01
C HIS A 104 23.32 19.66 13.25
N ASN A 105 22.93 20.40 12.21
CA ASN A 105 22.57 21.81 12.34
C ASN A 105 21.12 21.96 12.82
N PRO A 106 20.83 22.88 13.76
CA PRO A 106 19.46 23.13 14.24
C PRO A 106 18.58 23.79 13.17
N VAL A 107 19.17 24.56 12.26
CA VAL A 107 18.48 25.21 11.14
C VAL A 107 19.03 24.64 9.84
N ILE A 108 18.15 24.12 9.00
CA ILE A 108 18.49 23.54 7.70
C ILE A 108 18.19 24.56 6.60
N PRO A 109 19.20 25.03 5.85
CA PRO A 109 18.97 25.87 4.69
C PRO A 109 18.09 25.21 3.61
N ASP A 110 17.22 25.99 2.98
CA ASP A 110 16.24 25.50 2.00
C ASP A 110 16.85 24.79 0.78
N PHE A 111 18.06 25.17 0.37
CA PHE A 111 18.73 24.55 -0.77
C PHE A 111 19.03 23.06 -0.54
N TYR A 112 19.20 22.62 0.72
CA TYR A 112 19.37 21.19 1.02
C TYR A 112 18.09 20.39 0.80
N ARG A 113 16.92 21.00 1.03
CA ARG A 113 15.63 20.37 0.73
C ARG A 113 15.43 20.22 -0.78
N HIS A 114 15.88 21.20 -1.57
CA HIS A 114 15.88 21.11 -3.04
C HIS A 114 16.83 20.04 -3.58
N ALA A 115 17.97 19.78 -2.91
CA ALA A 115 18.91 18.76 -3.34
C ALA A 115 18.35 17.32 -3.26
N ILE A 116 17.28 17.10 -2.49
CA ILE A 116 16.61 15.80 -2.34
C ILE A 116 15.25 15.77 -3.05
N SER A 117 14.69 16.92 -3.47
CA SER A 117 13.36 16.97 -4.08
C SER A 117 13.22 16.15 -5.38
N ASP A 118 14.33 15.89 -6.07
CA ASP A 118 14.37 15.06 -7.29
C ASP A 118 14.11 13.56 -7.00
N LYS A 119 14.18 13.12 -5.75
CA LYS A 119 13.94 11.74 -5.30
C LYS A 119 12.45 11.39 -5.23
N LYS A 120 11.66 11.55 -6.30
CA LYS A 120 10.24 11.09 -6.42
C LYS A 120 9.37 11.21 -5.14
N GLY A 121 9.60 12.21 -4.27
CA GLY A 121 8.91 12.38 -2.98
C GLY A 121 9.27 11.39 -1.85
N LEU A 122 10.37 10.65 -1.94
CA LEU A 122 10.83 9.63 -0.99
C LEU A 122 12.16 9.99 -0.30
N GLY A 123 12.41 11.28 -0.08
CA GLY A 123 13.51 11.72 0.76
C GLY A 123 13.26 13.09 1.37
N ASP A 124 13.88 13.34 2.52
CA ASP A 124 13.76 14.61 3.24
C ASP A 124 15.05 14.88 4.05
N VAL A 125 15.20 16.12 4.52
CA VAL A 125 16.29 16.56 5.40
C VAL A 125 15.68 16.98 6.73
N VAL A 126 16.22 16.45 7.83
CA VAL A 126 15.79 16.73 9.20
C VAL A 126 16.97 17.03 10.09
N SER A 127 16.75 17.78 11.15
CA SER A 127 17.78 18.10 12.13
C SER A 127 17.83 17.04 13.23
N SER A 128 19.04 16.70 13.72
CA SER A 128 19.21 15.88 14.93
C SER A 128 19.04 16.68 16.23
N ASP A 129 18.86 18.01 16.15
CA ASP A 129 18.67 18.85 17.33
C ASP A 129 17.41 18.39 18.12
N PRO A 130 17.50 18.22 19.44
CA PRO A 130 16.36 17.81 20.27
C PRO A 130 15.11 18.70 20.12
N ALA A 131 15.27 20.00 19.83
CA ALA A 131 14.15 20.92 19.59
C ALA A 131 13.34 20.52 18.34
N ASN A 132 13.97 19.83 17.39
CA ASN A 132 13.36 19.38 16.14
C ASN A 132 12.90 17.91 16.18
N HIS A 133 12.91 17.28 17.35
CA HIS A 133 12.56 15.86 17.50
C HIS A 133 11.17 15.51 16.92
N ASN A 134 10.18 16.39 17.08
CA ASN A 134 8.84 16.16 16.51
C ASN A 134 8.84 16.15 14.97
N GLU A 135 9.69 16.96 14.35
CA GLU A 135 9.85 16.96 12.88
C GLU A 135 10.48 15.64 12.41
N LEU A 136 11.55 15.19 13.09
CA LEU A 136 12.19 13.91 12.84
C LEU A 136 11.18 12.74 12.92
N VAL A 137 10.41 12.67 14.01
CA VAL A 137 9.37 11.64 14.21
C VAL A 137 8.37 11.66 13.05
N ARG A 138 7.86 12.84 12.68
CA ARG A 138 6.87 13.02 11.62
C ARG A 138 7.41 12.56 10.26
N VAL A 139 8.64 12.94 9.91
CA VAL A 139 9.27 12.58 8.63
C VAL A 139 9.50 11.08 8.55
N VAL A 140 10.05 10.48 9.61
CA VAL A 140 10.25 9.02 9.69
C VAL A 140 8.93 8.29 9.55
N GLN A 141 7.86 8.72 10.24
CA GLN A 141 6.54 8.09 10.15
C GLN A 141 5.93 8.22 8.75
N ASN A 142 6.02 9.39 8.12
CA ASN A 142 5.50 9.61 6.77
C ASN A 142 6.23 8.71 5.75
N ILE A 143 7.56 8.74 5.73
CA ILE A 143 8.36 7.99 4.76
C ILE A 143 8.22 6.48 5.01
N THR A 144 8.33 6.01 6.25
CA THR A 144 8.12 4.59 6.56
C THR A 144 6.70 4.13 6.27
N GLY A 145 5.69 4.98 6.46
CA GLY A 145 4.30 4.72 6.08
C GLY A 145 4.13 4.54 4.57
N VAL A 146 4.73 5.42 3.77
CA VAL A 146 4.71 5.31 2.30
C VAL A 146 5.45 4.05 1.83
N ILE A 147 6.65 3.79 2.35
CA ILE A 147 7.43 2.59 1.99
C ILE A 147 6.68 1.32 2.40
N ARG A 148 6.03 1.31 3.57
CA ARG A 148 5.20 0.18 4.01
C ARG A 148 4.01 -0.02 3.10
N ALA A 149 3.31 1.05 2.70
CA ALA A 149 2.22 0.97 1.74
C ALA A 149 2.71 0.45 0.37
N GLN A 150 3.85 0.93 -0.11
CA GLN A 150 4.48 0.45 -1.34
C GLN A 150 4.92 -1.01 -1.25
N LYS A 151 5.49 -1.42 -0.12
CA LYS A 151 5.82 -2.82 0.16
C LYS A 151 4.59 -3.69 0.26
N GLN A 152 3.51 -3.23 0.87
CA GLN A 152 2.24 -3.94 0.92
C GLN A 152 1.63 -4.10 -0.48
N VAL A 153 1.76 -3.09 -1.34
CA VAL A 153 1.37 -3.17 -2.75
C VAL A 153 2.30 -4.11 -3.55
N ARG A 154 3.60 -4.18 -3.21
CA ARG A 154 4.59 -5.10 -3.83
C ARG A 154 4.55 -6.53 -3.27
N SER A 155 4.06 -6.71 -2.04
CA SER A 155 3.90 -8.00 -1.34
C SER A 155 2.47 -8.55 -1.45
N MET A 156 1.54 -7.74 -1.97
CA MET A 156 0.43 -8.28 -2.75
C MET A 156 1.07 -8.80 -4.02
N ASP A 157 1.15 -10.11 -4.18
CA ASP A 157 1.66 -10.75 -5.39
C ASP A 157 0.90 -10.18 -6.61
N PHE A 158 1.53 -9.26 -7.34
CA PHE A 158 1.21 -9.00 -8.72
C PHE A 158 2.11 -9.89 -9.57
N PRO A 159 1.56 -10.69 -10.48
CA PRO A 159 2.34 -11.56 -11.36
C PRO A 159 3.39 -10.76 -12.16
N SER A 160 4.51 -11.41 -12.45
CA SER A 160 5.65 -10.82 -13.15
C SER A 160 5.30 -10.45 -14.61
N PRO A 161 6.07 -9.59 -15.30
CA PRO A 161 5.84 -9.24 -16.71
C PRO A 161 5.96 -10.40 -17.72
N GLY A 162 6.27 -11.63 -17.26
CA GLY A 162 6.13 -12.86 -18.04
C GLY A 162 4.74 -13.52 -17.91
N ASP A 163 3.92 -13.07 -16.97
CA ASP A 163 2.55 -13.51 -16.75
C ASP A 163 1.60 -12.63 -17.58
N ILE A 164 1.72 -12.78 -18.89
CA ILE A 164 0.82 -12.18 -19.87
C ILE A 164 -0.53 -12.92 -19.70
N ASP A 165 -1.37 -12.44 -18.78
CA ASP A 165 -2.86 -12.52 -18.76
C ASP A 165 -3.48 -12.21 -17.36
N THR A 166 -3.05 -11.15 -16.66
CA THR A 166 -3.63 -10.83 -15.32
C THR A 166 -4.90 -9.97 -15.36
N PHE A 167 -5.25 -9.37 -16.51
CA PHE A 167 -6.49 -8.59 -16.61
C PHE A 167 -7.63 -9.48 -17.11
N VAL A 168 -8.56 -9.79 -16.22
CA VAL A 168 -9.75 -10.56 -16.58
C VAL A 168 -10.89 -9.62 -16.99
N PRO A 169 -11.71 -10.01 -17.98
CA PRO A 169 -12.95 -9.32 -18.28
C PRO A 169 -13.88 -9.29 -17.07
N LEU A 170 -14.40 -8.11 -16.77
CA LEU A 170 -15.41 -7.84 -15.74
C LEU A 170 -16.52 -7.00 -16.38
N GLN A 171 -17.78 -7.39 -16.19
CA GLN A 171 -18.90 -6.59 -16.65
C GLN A 171 -19.50 -5.83 -15.46
N ILE A 172 -19.61 -4.50 -15.57
CA ILE A 172 -20.24 -3.64 -14.55
C ILE A 172 -21.44 -2.95 -15.19
N ASP A 173 -22.63 -3.18 -14.67
CA ASP A 173 -23.89 -2.64 -15.21
C ASP A 173 -24.03 -2.86 -16.72
N GLY A 174 -23.70 -4.07 -17.20
CA GLY A 174 -23.73 -4.40 -18.62
C GLY A 174 -22.54 -3.88 -19.44
N LYS A 175 -21.68 -3.00 -18.91
CA LYS A 175 -20.49 -2.49 -19.59
C LYS A 175 -19.29 -3.40 -19.37
N LEU A 176 -18.68 -3.87 -20.46
CA LEU A 176 -17.45 -4.64 -20.41
C LEU A 176 -16.27 -3.75 -20.01
N THR A 177 -15.52 -4.19 -19.00
CA THR A 177 -14.26 -3.62 -18.57
C THR A 177 -13.25 -4.73 -18.25
N THR A 178 -12.07 -4.35 -17.79
CA THR A 178 -11.04 -5.26 -17.30
C THR A 178 -10.63 -4.89 -15.88
N THR A 179 -10.25 -5.90 -15.12
CA THR A 179 -9.67 -5.73 -13.78
C THR A 179 -8.56 -6.74 -13.60
N ALA A 180 -7.54 -6.38 -12.81
CA ALA A 180 -6.52 -7.36 -12.47
C ALA A 180 -7.11 -8.45 -11.56
N THR A 181 -6.80 -9.72 -11.83
CA THR A 181 -7.08 -10.84 -10.93
C THR A 181 -6.49 -10.56 -9.54
N GLY A 182 -7.22 -10.94 -8.49
CA GLY A 182 -6.94 -10.63 -7.10
C GLY A 182 -7.45 -9.26 -6.61
N THR A 183 -7.87 -8.37 -7.51
CA THR A 183 -8.36 -7.03 -7.16
C THR A 183 -9.71 -7.10 -6.45
N SER A 184 -9.92 -6.26 -5.43
CA SER A 184 -11.23 -6.13 -4.80
C SER A 184 -12.25 -5.50 -5.75
N LEU A 185 -13.50 -5.95 -5.72
CA LEU A 185 -14.56 -5.36 -6.53
C LEU A 185 -14.74 -3.86 -6.22
N LEU A 186 -14.54 -3.42 -4.98
CA LEU A 186 -14.55 -1.99 -4.64
C LEU A 186 -13.47 -1.22 -5.42
N SER A 187 -12.23 -1.71 -5.43
CA SER A 187 -11.15 -1.09 -6.19
C SER A 187 -11.45 -1.11 -7.70
N ALA A 188 -11.98 -2.22 -8.22
CA ALA A 188 -12.35 -2.35 -9.63
C ALA A 188 -13.42 -1.33 -10.03
N LEU A 189 -14.46 -1.16 -9.21
CA LEU A 189 -15.52 -0.16 -9.42
C LEU A 189 -14.97 1.27 -9.44
N LEU A 190 -14.15 1.63 -8.43
CA LEU A 190 -13.59 2.98 -8.32
C LEU A 190 -12.63 3.31 -9.46
N SER A 191 -11.76 2.38 -9.86
CA SER A 191 -10.87 2.54 -11.01
C SER A 191 -11.63 2.73 -12.33
N ASN A 192 -12.82 2.13 -12.42
CA ASN A 192 -13.72 2.28 -13.57
C ASN A 192 -14.68 3.48 -13.46
N LYS A 193 -14.43 4.39 -12.50
CA LYS A 193 -15.25 5.59 -12.24
C LYS A 193 -16.72 5.27 -11.92
N VAL A 194 -17.00 4.07 -11.43
CA VAL A 194 -18.32 3.69 -10.92
C VAL A 194 -18.38 4.11 -9.46
N ASN A 195 -19.25 5.07 -9.17
CA ASN A 195 -19.35 5.63 -7.82
C ASN A 195 -20.09 4.64 -6.91
N VAL A 196 -19.39 4.13 -5.91
CA VAL A 196 -19.98 3.30 -4.86
C VAL A 196 -19.58 3.87 -3.50
N LEU A 197 -20.52 3.89 -2.56
CA LEU A 197 -20.28 4.47 -1.25
C LEU A 197 -19.40 3.55 -0.39
N LYS A 198 -18.53 4.15 0.40
CA LYS A 198 -17.62 3.45 1.32
C LYS A 198 -17.58 4.12 2.69
N ALA A 199 -18.74 4.22 3.35
CA ALA A 199 -18.88 5.00 4.58
C ALA A 199 -17.91 4.54 5.70
N CYS A 200 -17.64 3.23 5.80
CA CYS A 200 -16.66 2.67 6.74
C CYS A 200 -15.21 2.58 6.20
N GLY A 201 -14.91 3.20 5.05
CA GLY A 201 -13.58 3.12 4.43
C GLY A 201 -13.20 1.73 3.89
N GLY A 202 -14.16 0.82 3.69
CA GLY A 202 -13.90 -0.53 3.16
C GLY A 202 -13.70 -1.62 4.23
N GLN A 203 -13.98 -1.32 5.50
CA GLN A 203 -13.87 -2.27 6.61
C GLN A 203 -14.99 -3.33 6.68
N GLY A 204 -15.92 -3.34 5.72
CA GLY A 204 -17.02 -4.32 5.68
C GLY A 204 -18.07 -4.15 6.76
N ARG A 205 -18.28 -2.94 7.31
CA ARG A 205 -19.21 -2.70 8.45
C ARG A 205 -20.50 -1.96 8.11
N CYS A 206 -20.55 -1.29 6.96
CA CYS A 206 -21.62 -0.33 6.65
C CYS A 206 -22.59 -0.75 5.52
N ALA A 207 -22.30 -1.84 4.79
CA ALA A 207 -23.03 -2.28 3.59
C ALA A 207 -23.21 -1.26 2.45
N THR A 208 -22.70 -0.03 2.54
CA THR A 208 -22.88 0.99 1.49
C THR A 208 -22.15 0.66 0.18
N CYS A 209 -21.25 -0.33 0.19
CA CYS A 209 -20.53 -0.83 -0.98
C CYS A 209 -21.12 -2.14 -1.53
N HIS A 210 -22.35 -2.50 -1.14
CA HIS A 210 -22.95 -3.73 -1.62
C HIS A 210 -23.21 -3.66 -3.13
N ILE A 211 -23.11 -4.83 -3.75
CA ILE A 211 -23.34 -5.06 -5.18
C ILE A 211 -24.10 -6.36 -5.36
N PHE A 212 -24.69 -6.54 -6.53
CA PHE A 212 -25.31 -7.80 -6.94
C PHE A 212 -24.43 -8.48 -7.99
N VAL A 213 -24.14 -9.76 -7.78
CA VAL A 213 -23.41 -10.58 -8.74
C VAL A 213 -24.43 -11.25 -9.66
N GLU A 214 -24.39 -10.92 -10.94
CA GLU A 214 -25.28 -11.54 -11.94
C GLU A 214 -24.68 -12.84 -12.48
N GLN A 215 -23.35 -12.87 -12.68
CA GLN A 215 -22.62 -14.02 -13.19
C GLN A 215 -21.23 -14.13 -12.54
N GLY A 216 -20.67 -15.33 -12.52
CA GLY A 216 -19.29 -15.57 -12.07
C GLY A 216 -19.10 -15.54 -10.55
N MET A 217 -20.09 -15.93 -9.75
CA MET A 217 -19.96 -15.99 -8.28
C MET A 217 -18.81 -16.93 -7.83
N ASN A 218 -18.58 -18.02 -8.57
CA ASN A 218 -17.46 -18.95 -8.38
C ASN A 218 -16.10 -18.35 -8.78
N CYS A 219 -16.09 -17.30 -9.60
CA CYS A 219 -14.90 -16.56 -10.00
C CYS A 219 -14.56 -15.43 -8.99
N LEU A 220 -15.24 -15.41 -7.84
CA LEU A 220 -15.02 -14.44 -6.76
C LEU A 220 -14.51 -15.15 -5.51
N SER A 221 -13.81 -14.41 -4.65
CA SER A 221 -13.44 -14.94 -3.33
C SER A 221 -14.67 -15.31 -2.51
N ALA A 222 -14.53 -16.36 -1.70
CA ALA A 222 -15.56 -16.75 -0.76
C ALA A 222 -15.95 -15.58 0.16
N PRO A 223 -17.22 -15.48 0.58
CA PRO A 223 -17.63 -14.42 1.50
C PRO A 223 -16.83 -14.44 2.80
N THR A 224 -16.46 -13.28 3.32
CA THR A 224 -15.82 -13.20 4.64
C THR A 224 -16.88 -13.34 5.74
N GLU A 225 -16.45 -13.65 6.98
CA GLU A 225 -17.36 -13.68 8.12
C GLU A 225 -17.98 -12.31 8.39
N GLN A 226 -17.16 -11.25 8.35
CA GLN A 226 -17.58 -9.87 8.48
C GLN A 226 -18.62 -9.47 7.42
N GLU A 227 -18.42 -9.92 6.18
CA GLU A 227 -19.37 -9.71 5.07
C GLU A 227 -20.72 -10.37 5.36
N ARG A 228 -20.73 -11.66 5.72
CA ARG A 228 -21.98 -12.38 6.04
C ARG A 228 -22.72 -11.73 7.20
N MET A 229 -22.00 -11.37 8.27
CA MET A 229 -22.58 -10.72 9.44
C MET A 229 -23.24 -9.39 9.06
N THR A 230 -22.57 -8.57 8.25
CA THR A 230 -23.04 -7.24 7.89
C THR A 230 -24.24 -7.30 6.93
N LEU A 231 -24.21 -8.19 5.93
CA LEU A 231 -25.36 -8.42 5.05
C LEU A 231 -26.59 -8.89 5.83
N SER A 232 -26.40 -9.81 6.78
CA SER A 232 -27.47 -10.30 7.66
C SER A 232 -28.03 -9.18 8.56
N LEU A 233 -27.16 -8.39 9.20
CA LEU A 233 -27.59 -7.27 10.06
C LEU A 233 -28.38 -6.21 9.29
N MET A 234 -27.98 -5.94 8.05
CA MET A 234 -28.65 -4.99 7.15
C MET A 234 -29.85 -5.61 6.41
N ARG A 235 -30.19 -6.88 6.70
CA ARG A 235 -31.28 -7.65 6.09
C ARG A 235 -31.22 -7.74 4.56
N ILE A 236 -30.02 -7.69 3.98
CA ILE A 236 -29.81 -7.88 2.54
C ILE A 236 -29.81 -9.39 2.28
N GLU A 237 -30.99 -9.93 1.96
CA GLU A 237 -31.26 -11.38 1.91
C GLU A 237 -31.01 -12.01 0.53
N GLN A 238 -30.72 -11.19 -0.49
CA GLN A 238 -30.45 -11.70 -1.83
C GLN A 238 -29.17 -12.53 -1.84
N SER A 239 -29.27 -13.78 -2.29
CA SER A 239 -28.17 -14.75 -2.30
C SER A 239 -26.99 -14.33 -3.19
N ASN A 240 -27.23 -13.41 -4.12
CA ASN A 240 -26.22 -12.85 -5.00
C ASN A 240 -25.65 -11.50 -4.53
N ALA A 241 -26.06 -11.01 -3.36
CA ALA A 241 -25.50 -9.81 -2.77
C ALA A 241 -24.11 -10.07 -2.19
N ARG A 242 -23.17 -9.17 -2.49
CA ARG A 242 -21.80 -9.20 -1.95
C ARG A 242 -21.40 -7.80 -1.48
N LEU A 243 -20.47 -7.71 -0.54
CA LEU A 243 -19.81 -6.45 -0.20
C LEU A 243 -18.59 -6.26 -1.10
N ALA A 244 -18.63 -5.26 -1.97
CA ALA A 244 -17.55 -5.04 -2.94
C ALA A 244 -16.18 -4.86 -2.27
N CYS A 245 -16.12 -4.30 -1.05
CA CYS A 245 -14.87 -4.13 -0.31
C CYS A 245 -14.29 -5.43 0.28
N GLN A 246 -15.10 -6.48 0.42
CA GLN A 246 -14.70 -7.78 0.98
C GLN A 246 -14.55 -8.86 -0.10
N CYS A 247 -14.91 -8.55 -1.35
CA CYS A 247 -14.95 -9.49 -2.44
C CYS A 247 -13.83 -9.23 -3.45
N LYS A 248 -13.02 -10.26 -3.77
CA LYS A 248 -11.94 -10.19 -4.77
C LYS A 248 -12.30 -10.96 -6.03
N VAL A 249 -11.88 -10.47 -7.19
CA VAL A 249 -12.03 -11.15 -8.48
C VAL A 249 -10.91 -12.18 -8.63
N LEU A 250 -11.24 -13.45 -8.83
CA LEU A 250 -10.27 -14.54 -8.93
C LEU A 250 -10.13 -15.08 -10.37
N ASP A 251 -11.15 -14.92 -11.19
CA ASP A 251 -11.16 -15.39 -12.59
C ASP A 251 -12.10 -14.51 -13.45
N SER A 252 -12.11 -14.75 -14.75
CA SER A 252 -12.96 -14.11 -15.76
C SER A 252 -14.42 -14.56 -15.70
N GLY A 253 -15.29 -13.81 -16.39
CA GLY A 253 -16.73 -14.14 -16.49
C GLY A 253 -17.58 -13.59 -15.35
N VAL A 254 -17.06 -12.62 -14.60
CA VAL A 254 -17.82 -11.92 -13.56
C VAL A 254 -18.66 -10.82 -14.19
N ALA A 255 -19.96 -10.82 -13.90
CA ALA A 255 -20.87 -9.72 -14.19
C ALA A 255 -21.52 -9.25 -12.90
N ILE A 256 -21.47 -7.94 -12.65
CA ILE A 256 -22.02 -7.32 -11.44
C ILE A 256 -22.85 -6.08 -11.80
N THR A 257 -23.79 -5.78 -10.92
CA THR A 257 -24.62 -4.58 -11.00
C THR A 257 -24.54 -3.82 -9.68
N VAL A 258 -24.42 -2.50 -9.79
CA VAL A 258 -24.38 -1.59 -8.64
C VAL A 258 -25.79 -1.01 -8.44
N PRO A 259 -26.33 -1.01 -7.20
CA PRO A 259 -27.59 -0.34 -6.91
C PRO A 259 -27.52 1.15 -7.33
N ARG A 260 -28.41 1.57 -8.24
CA ARG A 260 -28.41 2.93 -8.81
C ARG A 260 -29.42 3.85 -8.13
N GLY A 261 -28.94 4.88 -7.43
CA GLY A 261 -29.78 5.86 -6.75
C GLY A 261 -29.23 6.33 -5.39
N LYS A 262 -29.96 7.23 -4.75
CA LYS A 262 -29.50 7.96 -3.56
C LYS A 262 -29.89 7.22 -2.27
N TYR A 263 -28.90 6.91 -1.43
CA TYR A 263 -29.14 6.49 -0.05
C TYR A 263 -29.52 7.71 0.78
N VAL A 264 -30.67 7.66 1.45
CA VAL A 264 -31.07 8.69 2.40
C VAL A 264 -30.27 8.49 3.69
N ALA A 265 -29.55 9.51 4.13
CA ALA A 265 -28.69 9.41 5.30
C ALA A 265 -29.42 9.67 6.63
N SER A 266 -30.60 10.30 6.59
CA SER A 266 -31.38 10.64 7.80
C SER A 266 -32.86 10.92 7.50
N GLU A 267 -33.70 10.85 8.54
CA GLU A 267 -35.12 11.23 8.47
C GLU A 267 -35.32 12.71 8.12
N GLY A 268 -34.47 13.61 8.62
CA GLY A 268 -34.52 15.03 8.26
C GLY A 268 -34.22 15.29 6.77
N GLU A 269 -33.45 14.43 6.11
CA GLU A 269 -33.23 14.50 4.66
C GLU A 269 -34.48 14.08 3.88
N LEU A 270 -35.25 13.09 4.40
CA LEU A 270 -36.53 12.69 3.83
C LEU A 270 -37.56 13.83 3.90
N GLU A 271 -37.69 14.50 5.05
CA GLU A 271 -38.62 15.62 5.22
C GLU A 271 -38.36 16.76 4.23
N LEU A 272 -37.09 17.07 3.97
CA LEU A 272 -36.71 18.09 2.99
C LEU A 272 -37.03 17.70 1.54
N MET A 273 -37.26 16.42 1.26
CA MET A 273 -37.60 15.89 -0.06
C MET A 273 -39.11 15.76 -0.28
N VAL A 274 -39.93 15.82 0.77
CA VAL A 274 -41.40 15.75 0.66
C VAL A 274 -41.91 16.90 -0.22
N GLY A 275 -42.69 16.54 -1.25
CA GLY A 275 -43.28 17.49 -2.20
C GLY A 275 -42.33 18.04 -3.27
N LYS A 276 -41.06 17.58 -3.31
CA LYS A 276 -40.09 17.94 -4.36
C LYS A 276 -39.90 16.78 -5.34
N LYS A 277 -39.60 17.12 -6.60
CA LYS A 277 -39.20 16.15 -7.61
C LYS A 277 -37.89 15.45 -7.23
N ALA A 278 -37.83 14.14 -7.45
CA ALA A 278 -36.65 13.36 -7.12
C ALA A 278 -35.57 13.65 -8.17
N GLN A 279 -34.47 14.29 -7.76
CA GLN A 279 -33.34 14.56 -8.67
C GLN A 279 -32.59 13.31 -9.09
N GLN A 280 -32.73 12.23 -8.32
CA GLN A 280 -32.22 10.90 -8.61
C GLN A 280 -33.21 9.89 -8.02
N SER A 281 -33.31 8.71 -8.62
CA SER A 281 -34.15 7.64 -8.08
C SER A 281 -33.78 7.35 -6.62
N LEU A 282 -34.79 7.27 -5.75
CA LEU A 282 -34.63 6.77 -4.39
C LEU A 282 -34.72 5.26 -4.42
N ILE A 283 -33.74 4.60 -3.84
CA ILE A 283 -33.69 3.14 -3.78
C ILE A 283 -33.97 2.67 -2.37
N HIS A 284 -34.64 1.54 -2.26
CA HIS A 284 -34.66 0.80 -1.03
C HIS A 284 -33.25 0.28 -0.71
N PRO A 285 -32.68 0.64 0.46
CA PRO A 285 -31.27 0.38 0.78
C PRO A 285 -30.92 -1.11 0.92
N ILE A 286 -31.93 -1.97 0.98
CA ILE A 286 -31.81 -3.40 1.19
C ILE A 286 -32.12 -4.18 -0.10
N THR A 287 -33.22 -3.83 -0.77
CA THR A 287 -33.70 -4.61 -1.93
C THR A 287 -33.09 -4.15 -3.24
N GLY A 288 -32.58 -2.91 -3.31
CA GLY A 288 -32.13 -2.32 -4.56
C GLY A 288 -33.27 -1.85 -5.47
N GLU A 289 -34.52 -1.96 -5.02
CA GLU A 289 -35.70 -1.53 -5.77
C GLU A 289 -35.84 -0.01 -5.78
N ILE A 290 -36.24 0.54 -6.93
CA ILE A 290 -36.53 1.96 -7.06
C ILE A 290 -37.86 2.25 -6.34
N LEU A 291 -37.80 2.97 -5.22
CA LEU A 291 -38.96 3.42 -4.44
C LEU A 291 -39.59 4.68 -5.03
N VAL A 292 -38.76 5.57 -5.57
CA VAL A 292 -39.20 6.80 -6.24
C VAL A 292 -38.33 7.00 -7.48
N GLN A 293 -38.94 7.19 -8.64
CA GLN A 293 -38.24 7.37 -9.90
C GLN A 293 -37.76 8.83 -10.04
N GLU A 294 -36.60 9.02 -10.68
CA GLU A 294 -36.14 10.36 -11.09
C GLU A 294 -37.16 11.05 -12.00
N GLY A 295 -37.51 12.30 -11.70
CA GLY A 295 -38.48 13.12 -12.46
C GLY A 295 -39.51 13.86 -11.61
#